data_AF-A0A1I1DI07-F1
#
_entry.id   AF-A0A1I1DI07-F1
#
_cell.length_a   1.000
_cell.length_b   1.000
_cell.length_c   1.000
_cell.angle_alpha   90.00
_cell.angle_beta   90.00
_cell.angle_gamma   90.00
#
_symmetry.space_group_name_H-M   'P 1'
#
loop_
_entity.id
_entity.type
_entity.pdbx_description
1 polymer ?
#
loop_
_entity_poly.entity_id
_entity_poly.type
_entity_poly.pdbx_seq_one_letter_code
_entity_poly.pdbx_strand_id
1 'polypeptide(L)'
;MTVPASELPDENDLSERLYDSDDYLKDNEDGLYDGADSIVVVDYYGDDNNTYGWGYIGTAGNNDNICGLVDVHHEDNNNLPSELSRVESDGVAFHELLHVYDSEHSDDVSTYDTPSWQSDEISLMYSWDGVDCNDQGDTEVIENRVSSCTKSSVRSYIDSNF
;
A
#
# COMPACT_ATOMS: atom_id res chain seq x y z
N MET A 1 2.17 6.82 17.65
CA MET A 1 1.02 6.29 18.41
C MET A 1 1.02 4.80 18.26
N THR A 2 0.43 4.03 19.17
CA THR A 2 0.42 2.57 19.11
C THR A 2 -0.99 2.09 19.39
N VAL A 3 -1.57 1.38 18.42
CA VAL A 3 -2.84 0.66 18.62
C VAL A 3 -2.55 -0.49 19.60
N PRO A 4 -3.28 -0.61 20.72
CA PRO A 4 -3.04 -1.69 21.67
C PRO A 4 -3.32 -3.05 21.03
N ALA A 5 -2.46 -4.04 21.30
CA ALA A 5 -2.66 -5.40 20.83
C ALA A 5 -3.95 -6.07 21.37
N SER A 6 -4.64 -5.48 22.36
CA SER A 6 -5.96 -5.95 22.80
C SER A 6 -7.08 -5.64 21.83
N GLU A 7 -6.86 -4.65 20.95
CA GLU A 7 -7.81 -4.23 19.92
C GLU A 7 -7.60 -4.99 18.60
N LEU A 8 -6.46 -5.67 18.47
CA LEU A 8 -6.15 -6.54 17.34
C LEU A 8 -6.51 -7.98 17.77
N PRO A 9 -7.61 -8.58 17.27
CA PRO A 9 -7.95 -9.96 17.61
C PRO A 9 -6.82 -10.91 17.16
N ASP A 10 -6.82 -12.15 17.67
CA ASP A 10 -5.90 -13.25 17.31
C ASP A 10 -6.09 -13.73 15.85
N GLU A 11 -6.45 -12.84 14.93
CA GLU A 11 -6.81 -13.14 13.54
C GLU A 11 -5.71 -12.67 12.59
N ASN A 12 -5.27 -13.60 11.74
CA ASN A 12 -4.13 -13.42 10.86
C ASN A 12 -4.43 -12.55 9.62
N ASP A 13 -5.68 -12.11 9.40
CA ASP A 13 -6.05 -11.35 8.19
C ASP A 13 -5.65 -9.87 8.29
N LEU A 14 -4.82 -9.42 7.35
CA LEU A 14 -4.32 -8.05 7.28
C LEU A 14 -5.46 -7.02 7.08
N SER A 15 -6.52 -7.39 6.34
CA SER A 15 -7.65 -6.51 6.08
C SER A 15 -8.49 -6.24 7.33
N GLU A 16 -8.69 -7.26 8.18
CA GLU A 16 -9.38 -7.10 9.45
C GLU A 16 -8.56 -6.26 10.43
N ARG A 17 -7.24 -6.45 10.48
CA ARG A 17 -6.36 -5.61 11.31
C ARG A 17 -6.34 -4.16 10.89
N LEU A 18 -6.50 -3.86 9.58
CA LEU A 18 -6.72 -2.49 9.13
C LEU A 18 -8.04 -1.94 9.71
N TYR A 19 -9.12 -2.71 9.62
CA TYR A 19 -10.44 -2.28 10.10
C TYR A 19 -10.42 -1.98 11.60
N ASP A 20 -9.85 -2.87 12.40
CA ASP A 20 -9.75 -2.70 13.84
C ASP A 20 -8.85 -1.51 14.22
N SER A 21 -7.76 -1.31 13.46
CA SER A 21 -6.88 -0.15 13.66
C SER A 21 -7.55 1.16 13.29
N ASP A 22 -8.30 1.20 12.18
CA ASP A 22 -9.06 2.39 11.74
C ASP A 22 -10.14 2.75 12.77
N ASP A 23 -10.94 1.76 13.20
CA ASP A 23 -11.97 1.94 14.24
C ASP A 23 -11.37 2.43 15.56
N TYR A 24 -10.24 1.84 16.01
CA TYR A 24 -9.57 2.30 17.22
C TYR A 24 -9.12 3.75 17.11
N LEU A 25 -8.45 4.12 16.02
CA LEU A 25 -7.93 5.48 15.82
C LEU A 25 -9.06 6.50 15.75
N LYS A 26 -10.15 6.15 15.08
CA LYS A 26 -11.35 6.98 14.99
C LYS A 26 -12.04 7.18 16.33
N ASP A 27 -12.16 6.13 17.14
CA ASP A 27 -12.91 6.19 18.41
C ASP A 27 -12.10 6.76 19.57
N ASN A 28 -10.76 6.74 19.49
CA ASN A 28 -9.89 7.06 20.62
C ASN A 28 -8.93 8.22 20.34
N GLU A 29 -8.73 8.61 19.08
CA GLU A 29 -7.69 9.53 18.66
C GLU A 29 -8.23 10.63 17.74
N ASP A 30 -9.43 11.15 18.05
CA ASP A 30 -10.16 12.20 17.30
C ASP A 30 -9.27 13.33 16.80
N GLY A 31 -8.33 13.81 17.63
CA GLY A 31 -7.45 14.93 17.26
C GLY A 31 -6.45 14.61 16.14
N LEU A 32 -6.09 13.33 15.98
CA LEU A 32 -5.26 12.83 14.90
C LEU A 32 -6.13 12.41 13.71
N TYR A 33 -7.20 11.65 13.97
CA TYR A 33 -8.07 11.10 12.94
C TYR A 33 -8.83 12.20 12.18
N ASP A 34 -9.49 13.13 12.89
CA ASP A 34 -10.23 14.24 12.26
C ASP A 34 -9.31 15.29 11.60
N GLY A 35 -8.02 15.28 11.94
CA GLY A 35 -7.04 16.25 11.47
C GLY A 35 -6.24 15.81 10.25
N ALA A 36 -6.34 14.53 9.86
CA ALA A 36 -5.55 13.94 8.79
C ALA A 36 -6.42 13.69 7.55
N ASP A 37 -5.85 13.89 6.36
CA ASP A 37 -6.50 13.48 5.12
C ASP A 37 -6.36 11.96 4.89
N SER A 38 -5.34 11.34 5.48
CA SER A 38 -5.07 9.90 5.41
C SER A 38 -4.10 9.51 6.51
N ILE A 39 -4.13 8.23 6.90
CA ILE A 39 -3.26 7.68 7.94
C ILE A 39 -2.63 6.39 7.39
N VAL A 40 -1.37 6.14 7.75
CA VAL A 40 -0.72 4.85 7.48
C VAL A 40 -0.43 4.17 8.82
N VAL A 41 -0.96 2.96 8.98
CA VAL A 41 -0.72 2.07 10.11
C VAL A 41 0.46 1.17 9.77
N VAL A 42 1.41 1.08 10.70
CA VAL A 42 2.56 0.18 10.57
C VAL A 42 2.32 -1.01 11.48
N ASP A 43 2.09 -2.17 10.89
CA ASP A 43 1.78 -3.41 11.60
C ASP A 43 3.03 -4.29 11.73
N TYR A 44 3.37 -4.61 12.99
CA TYR A 44 4.49 -5.49 13.36
C TYR A 44 4.04 -6.90 13.75
N TYR A 45 2.73 -7.14 13.85
CA TYR A 45 2.18 -8.43 14.24
C TYR A 45 2.29 -9.43 13.09
N GLY A 46 1.94 -8.95 11.89
CA GLY A 46 2.22 -9.62 10.63
C GLY A 46 1.31 -10.78 10.27
N ASP A 47 1.25 -11.04 8.96
CA ASP A 47 0.84 -12.32 8.39
C ASP A 47 2.05 -12.96 7.70
N ASP A 48 2.06 -14.28 7.51
CA ASP A 48 3.07 -14.99 6.69
C ASP A 48 2.56 -15.21 5.25
N ASN A 49 1.37 -14.67 4.92
CA ASN A 49 0.76 -14.75 3.59
C ASN A 49 1.43 -13.77 2.60
N ASN A 50 1.11 -13.90 1.31
CA ASN A 50 1.65 -13.02 0.26
C ASN A 50 0.92 -11.66 0.17
N THR A 51 0.48 -11.10 1.31
CA THR A 51 -0.19 -9.81 1.37
C THR A 51 0.60 -8.93 2.32
N TYR A 52 1.07 -7.78 1.82
CA TYR A 52 2.10 -6.97 2.49
C TYR A 52 1.56 -5.61 2.92
N GLY A 53 0.36 -5.27 2.46
CA GLY A 53 -0.34 -4.06 2.80
C GLY A 53 -1.82 -4.19 2.47
N TRP A 54 -2.63 -3.29 3.02
CA TRP A 54 -4.03 -3.13 2.68
C TRP A 54 -4.45 -1.67 2.84
N GLY A 55 -5.20 -1.13 1.89
CA GLY A 55 -5.70 0.24 1.93
C GLY A 55 -7.14 0.32 1.47
N TYR A 56 -7.89 1.23 2.09
CA TYR A 56 -9.18 1.64 1.52
C TYR A 56 -8.97 2.41 0.21
N ILE A 57 -9.96 2.36 -0.69
CA ILE A 57 -9.86 3.02 -1.98
C ILE A 57 -10.70 4.30 -2.00
N GLY A 58 -10.06 5.42 -2.31
CA GLY A 58 -10.72 6.70 -2.58
C GLY A 58 -11.44 7.30 -1.38
N THR A 59 -10.84 7.18 -0.20
CA THR A 59 -11.41 7.64 1.08
C THR A 59 -10.64 8.79 1.72
N ALA A 60 -9.54 9.26 1.13
CA ALA A 60 -8.77 10.37 1.69
C ALA A 60 -9.64 11.61 1.96
N GLY A 61 -9.56 12.17 3.17
CA GLY A 61 -10.30 13.34 3.62
C GLY A 61 -11.75 13.05 4.07
N ASN A 62 -12.18 11.78 4.05
CA ASN A 62 -13.44 11.39 4.67
C ASN A 62 -13.34 11.38 6.20
N ASN A 63 -14.49 11.27 6.87
CA ASN A 63 -14.55 11.12 8.33
C ASN A 63 -14.41 9.64 8.78
N ASP A 64 -14.08 8.74 7.86
CA ASP A 64 -14.07 7.30 8.09
C ASP A 64 -13.26 6.57 7.02
N ASN A 65 -12.66 5.42 7.38
CA ASN A 65 -11.90 4.54 6.49
C ASN A 65 -10.73 5.26 5.77
N ILE A 66 -10.01 6.15 6.45
CA ILE A 66 -8.92 6.94 5.86
C ILE A 66 -7.53 6.29 5.99
N CYS A 67 -7.49 5.06 6.52
CA CYS A 67 -6.25 4.35 6.78
C CYS A 67 -5.77 3.47 5.60
N GLY A 68 -4.46 3.38 5.43
CA GLY A 68 -3.80 2.22 4.85
C GLY A 68 -2.96 1.53 5.92
N LEU A 69 -2.62 0.26 5.73
CA LEU A 69 -1.81 -0.53 6.64
C LEU A 69 -0.70 -1.22 5.88
N VAL A 70 0.52 -1.17 6.41
CA VAL A 70 1.67 -1.93 5.90
C VAL A 70 2.09 -3.00 6.91
N ASP A 71 2.35 -4.20 6.41
CA ASP A 71 2.96 -5.28 7.16
C ASP A 71 4.49 -5.18 7.08
N VAL A 72 5.15 -5.01 8.23
CA VAL A 72 6.63 -5.00 8.33
C VAL A 72 7.20 -6.32 8.83
N HIS A 73 6.36 -7.27 9.21
CA HIS A 73 6.77 -8.57 9.72
C HIS A 73 7.60 -9.38 8.70
N HIS A 74 7.24 -9.28 7.42
CA HIS A 74 7.99 -9.91 6.33
C HIS A 74 9.44 -9.39 6.26
N GLU A 75 9.65 -8.09 6.45
CA GLU A 75 10.98 -7.50 6.47
C GLU A 75 11.76 -7.95 7.72
N ASP A 76 11.14 -7.84 8.90
CA ASP A 76 11.74 -8.21 10.18
C ASP A 76 12.16 -9.70 10.24
N ASN A 77 11.42 -10.59 9.55
CA ASN A 77 11.72 -12.02 9.46
C ASN A 77 12.63 -12.42 8.28
N ASN A 78 13.14 -11.47 7.50
CA ASN A 78 13.88 -11.73 6.25
C ASN A 78 13.08 -12.60 5.24
N ASN A 79 11.77 -12.42 5.22
CA ASN A 79 10.83 -13.08 4.30
C ASN A 79 10.28 -12.09 3.25
N LEU A 80 10.94 -10.95 3.09
CA LEU A 80 10.64 -10.01 2.02
C LEU A 80 11.12 -10.60 0.67
N PRO A 81 10.27 -10.64 -0.36
CA PRO A 81 10.67 -11.13 -1.67
C PRO A 81 11.61 -10.16 -2.38
N SER A 82 12.41 -10.72 -3.29
CA SER A 82 13.46 -10.01 -4.02
C SER A 82 12.98 -8.80 -4.80
N GLU A 83 11.74 -8.84 -5.28
CA GLU A 83 11.08 -7.85 -6.10
C GLU A 83 10.84 -6.56 -5.29
N LEU A 84 10.60 -6.67 -3.98
CA LEU A 84 10.47 -5.55 -3.06
C LEU A 84 11.79 -5.04 -2.48
N SER A 85 12.92 -5.72 -2.73
CA SER A 85 14.20 -5.42 -2.06
C SER A 85 14.73 -3.99 -2.24
N ARG A 86 14.16 -3.19 -3.16
CA ARG A 86 14.51 -1.78 -3.37
C ARG A 86 13.59 -0.78 -2.68
N VAL A 87 12.39 -1.20 -2.31
CA VAL A 87 11.34 -0.31 -1.78
C VAL A 87 10.91 -0.69 -0.38
N GLU A 88 11.05 -1.97 -0.02
CA GLU A 88 10.83 -2.49 1.34
C GLU A 88 9.42 -2.13 1.85
N SER A 89 9.18 -2.17 3.16
CA SER A 89 7.88 -1.78 3.71
C SER A 89 7.53 -0.32 3.45
N ASP A 90 8.50 0.58 3.29
CA ASP A 90 8.24 1.99 2.94
C ASP A 90 7.51 2.14 1.60
N GLY A 91 7.90 1.33 0.60
CA GLY A 91 7.24 1.28 -0.70
C GLY A 91 5.82 0.76 -0.64
N VAL A 92 5.58 -0.25 0.19
CA VAL A 92 4.24 -0.81 0.41
C VAL A 92 3.35 0.19 1.16
N ALA A 93 3.86 0.86 2.19
CA ALA A 93 3.13 1.95 2.85
C ALA A 93 2.71 3.04 1.86
N PHE A 94 3.59 3.40 0.93
CA PHE A 94 3.26 4.36 -0.11
C PHE A 94 2.26 3.81 -1.14
N HIS A 95 2.33 2.53 -1.50
CA HIS A 95 1.33 1.85 -2.33
C HIS A 95 -0.07 1.92 -1.71
N GLU A 96 -0.20 1.55 -0.43
CA GLU A 96 -1.49 1.57 0.26
C GLU A 96 -2.02 2.99 0.42
N LEU A 97 -1.14 3.96 0.68
CA LEU A 97 -1.52 5.37 0.71
C LEU A 97 -2.11 5.82 -0.63
N LEU A 98 -1.57 5.38 -1.76
CA LEU A 98 -2.09 5.73 -3.07
C LEU A 98 -3.49 5.14 -3.33
N HIS A 99 -3.81 3.96 -2.78
CA HIS A 99 -5.18 3.43 -2.79
C HIS A 99 -6.15 4.38 -2.08
N VAL A 100 -5.78 4.91 -0.91
CA VAL A 100 -6.61 5.87 -0.16
C VAL A 100 -6.92 7.13 -0.99
N TYR A 101 -6.03 7.50 -1.93
CA TYR A 101 -6.23 8.56 -2.93
C TYR A 101 -6.80 8.08 -4.28
N ASP A 102 -7.61 7.02 -4.29
CA ASP A 102 -8.37 6.51 -5.44
C ASP A 102 -7.49 6.05 -6.61
N SER A 103 -6.31 5.52 -6.31
CA SER A 103 -5.52 4.80 -7.30
C SER A 103 -5.82 3.32 -7.22
N GLU A 104 -6.07 2.69 -8.36
CA GLU A 104 -6.18 1.24 -8.48
C GLU A 104 -4.88 0.64 -9.00
N HIS A 105 -4.76 -0.69 -8.89
CA HIS A 105 -3.63 -1.38 -9.49
C HIS A 105 -3.61 -1.16 -11.01
N SER A 106 -2.42 -1.01 -11.58
CA SER A 106 -2.28 -0.96 -13.03
C SER A 106 -2.36 -2.36 -13.65
N ASP A 107 -3.22 -2.53 -14.65
CA ASP A 107 -3.30 -3.75 -15.47
C ASP A 107 -2.01 -4.06 -16.26
N ASP A 108 -1.10 -3.09 -16.38
CA ASP A 108 0.12 -3.18 -17.19
C ASP A 108 1.36 -2.82 -16.34
N VAL A 109 2.28 -3.78 -16.19
CA VAL A 109 3.60 -3.64 -15.56
C VAL A 109 4.44 -2.53 -16.20
N SER A 110 4.20 -2.23 -17.49
CA SER A 110 5.12 -1.49 -18.34
C SER A 110 4.88 0.02 -18.41
N THR A 111 4.25 0.63 -17.41
CA THR A 111 3.93 2.09 -17.42
C THR A 111 5.15 3.01 -17.26
N TYR A 112 6.28 2.64 -17.85
CA TYR A 112 7.21 3.59 -18.41
C TYR A 112 6.61 4.30 -19.63
N ASP A 113 6.76 5.62 -19.70
CA ASP A 113 6.68 6.36 -20.97
C ASP A 113 7.93 6.07 -21.86
N THR A 114 8.65 4.97 -21.63
CA THR A 114 9.81 4.55 -22.42
C THR A 114 9.48 3.27 -23.21
N PRO A 115 10.17 3.02 -24.32
CA PRO A 115 9.89 1.88 -25.17
C PRO A 115 10.01 0.56 -24.40
N SER A 116 9.08 -0.37 -24.66
CA SER A 116 8.87 -1.70 -24.04
C SER A 116 10.05 -2.70 -24.11
N TRP A 117 11.27 -2.23 -24.38
CA TRP A 117 12.47 -3.04 -24.60
C TRP A 117 13.64 -2.63 -23.69
N GLN A 118 13.42 -1.74 -22.70
CA GLN A 118 14.50 -1.13 -21.91
C GLN A 118 14.22 -0.97 -20.41
N SER A 119 13.14 -1.50 -19.86
CA SER A 119 12.86 -1.33 -18.43
C SER A 119 12.16 -2.56 -17.88
N ASP A 120 12.94 -3.37 -17.16
CA ASP A 120 12.46 -4.46 -16.30
C ASP A 120 12.01 -3.91 -14.91
N GLU A 121 11.84 -2.58 -14.80
CA GLU A 121 11.45 -1.86 -13.57
C GLU A 121 9.91 -1.75 -13.46
N ILE A 122 9.37 -2.19 -12.32
CA ILE A 122 7.92 -2.21 -12.05
C ILE A 122 7.52 -0.98 -11.23
N SER A 123 6.37 -0.37 -11.56
CA SER A 123 5.77 0.75 -10.82
C SER A 123 5.23 0.30 -9.46
N LEU A 124 5.29 1.17 -8.44
CA LEU A 124 4.79 0.90 -7.08
C LEU A 124 3.35 0.38 -7.06
N MET A 125 2.42 0.95 -7.86
CA MET A 125 1.00 0.54 -7.92
C MET A 125 0.70 -0.73 -8.74
N TYR A 126 1.68 -1.59 -8.94
CA TYR A 126 1.46 -2.85 -9.63
C TYR A 126 0.74 -3.87 -8.71
N SER A 127 -0.19 -4.67 -9.28
CA SER A 127 -0.87 -5.74 -8.53
C SER A 127 0.04 -6.94 -8.38
N TRP A 128 0.29 -7.33 -7.14
CA TRP A 128 1.22 -8.39 -6.79
C TRP A 128 0.62 -9.81 -6.89
N ASP A 129 -0.60 -9.97 -7.37
CA ASP A 129 -1.17 -11.30 -7.60
C ASP A 129 -0.58 -11.97 -8.85
N GLY A 130 0.67 -12.43 -8.73
CA GLY A 130 1.27 -13.52 -9.49
C GLY A 130 1.15 -13.45 -11.00
N VAL A 131 1.66 -12.39 -11.64
CA VAL A 131 1.81 -12.41 -13.10
C VAL A 131 3.06 -13.18 -13.49
N ASP A 132 2.87 -14.21 -14.31
CA ASP A 132 3.90 -14.82 -15.16
C ASP A 132 4.34 -13.78 -16.21
N CYS A 133 5.11 -12.77 -15.80
CA CYS A 133 5.87 -11.96 -16.75
C CYS A 133 6.92 -12.89 -17.36
N ASN A 134 6.84 -13.14 -18.67
CA ASN A 134 7.87 -13.92 -19.37
C ASN A 134 9.18 -13.12 -19.36
N ASP A 135 9.99 -13.39 -18.36
CA ASP A 135 11.32 -12.81 -18.18
C ASP A 135 12.30 -13.35 -19.25
N GLN A 136 13.00 -12.44 -19.94
CA GLN A 136 14.17 -12.75 -20.77
C GLN A 136 15.45 -12.02 -20.27
N GLY A 137 15.42 -11.47 -19.06
CA GLY A 137 16.42 -10.63 -18.39
C GLY A 137 16.69 -11.01 -16.92
N ASP A 138 17.25 -10.08 -16.13
CA ASP A 138 17.45 -10.24 -14.69
C ASP A 138 16.18 -9.74 -13.95
N THR A 139 15.87 -10.36 -12.80
CA THR A 139 14.66 -10.18 -11.97
C THR A 139 14.05 -8.77 -11.99
N GLU A 140 12.76 -8.67 -12.36
CA GLU A 140 11.96 -7.44 -12.30
C GLU A 140 11.88 -6.93 -10.85
N VAL A 141 12.44 -5.76 -10.57
CA VAL A 141 12.40 -5.14 -9.25
C VAL A 141 11.39 -4.00 -9.26
N ILE A 142 10.61 -3.90 -8.18
CA ILE A 142 9.76 -2.73 -7.95
C ILE A 142 10.69 -1.58 -7.58
N GLU A 143 10.52 -0.45 -8.25
CA GLU A 143 11.27 0.76 -7.95
C GLU A 143 10.40 1.80 -7.26
N ASN A 144 11.04 2.75 -6.58
CA ASN A 144 10.40 3.94 -6.00
C ASN A 144 9.87 4.90 -7.08
N ARG A 145 8.94 4.42 -7.91
CA ARG A 145 8.38 5.11 -9.07
C ARG A 145 6.88 4.84 -9.17
N VAL A 146 6.17 5.87 -9.65
CA VAL A 146 4.72 5.84 -9.87
C VAL A 146 4.41 6.11 -11.34
N SER A 147 3.50 5.32 -11.91
CA SER A 147 2.99 5.47 -13.27
C SER A 147 2.34 6.84 -13.53
N SER A 148 2.24 7.25 -14.80
CA SER A 148 1.50 8.47 -15.18
C SER A 148 -0.01 8.32 -14.95
N CYS A 149 -0.56 7.11 -15.05
CA CYS A 149 -1.95 6.79 -14.73
C CYS A 149 -2.25 7.04 -13.26
N THR A 150 -1.47 6.45 -12.35
CA THR A 150 -1.60 6.65 -10.91
C THR A 150 -1.47 8.13 -10.53
N LYS A 151 -0.47 8.83 -11.07
CA LYS A 151 -0.32 10.28 -10.84
C LYS A 151 -1.56 11.07 -11.27
N SER A 152 -2.17 10.68 -12.39
CA SER A 152 -3.38 11.33 -12.90
C SER A 152 -4.60 11.00 -12.03
N SER A 153 -4.70 9.78 -11.52
CA SER A 153 -5.77 9.35 -10.59
C SER A 153 -5.72 10.17 -9.30
N VAL A 154 -4.58 10.11 -8.59
CA VAL A 154 -4.37 10.87 -7.34
C VAL A 154 -4.66 12.36 -7.53
N ARG A 155 -4.13 12.94 -8.62
CA ARG A 155 -4.37 14.36 -8.89
C ARG A 155 -5.85 14.66 -9.13
N SER A 156 -6.53 13.82 -9.89
CA SER A 156 -7.97 14.01 -10.17
C SER A 156 -8.79 13.87 -8.90
N TYR A 157 -8.41 12.94 -8.01
CA TYR A 157 -9.03 12.78 -6.70
C TYR A 157 -8.84 14.03 -5.83
N ILE A 158 -7.59 14.51 -5.72
CA ILE A 158 -7.27 15.71 -4.95
C ILE A 158 -8.06 16.92 -5.48
N ASP A 159 -8.00 17.17 -6.79
CA ASP A 159 -8.67 18.30 -7.45
C ASP A 159 -10.21 18.25 -7.31
N SER A 160 -10.79 17.10 -6.97
CA SER A 160 -12.24 16.90 -6.82
C SER A 160 -12.74 16.91 -5.37
N ASN A 161 -11.87 16.69 -4.38
CA ASN A 161 -12.25 16.46 -2.99
C ASN A 161 -11.63 17.47 -1.99
N PHE A 162 -10.64 18.27 -2.41
CA PHE A 162 -9.97 19.30 -1.59
C PHE A 162 -9.94 20.67 -2.30
#